data_AF-A0A561V4X7-F1
#
_entry.id   AF-A0A561V4X7-F1
#
_cell.length_a   1.000
_cell.length_b   1.000
_cell.length_c   1.000
_cell.angle_alpha   90.00
_cell.angle_beta   90.00
_cell.angle_gamma   90.00
#
_symmetry.space_group_name_H-M   'P 1'
#
loop_
_entity.id
_entity.type
_entity.pdbx_description
1 polymer ?
#
loop_
_entity_poly.entity_id
_entity_poly.type
_entity_poly.pdbx_seq_one_letter_code
_entity_poly.pdbx_strand_id
1 'polypeptide(L)'
;MVESLPVRCPVCRRDHMYATPAYPCPCGAPTTTPLLRGAPVTRITHRTWTDDWVTARCRACGRHDQWPQPELCCPCGAVLRIPVRPVAAPGRAPGTASRPVRPSHILLPRTAAAPRPGFRPLTIRTAQDAVGAAALYLKWLGYREVVQPAGRPSSRIDLRAAGLIAQVDSTTRPTALRDVECLWLNALSASVSGVFFSLAGYAPDARQRADGLVIPLFVMDLTGTPQPVNGPAEELVSPGA
;
A
#
# COMPACT_ATOMS: atom_id res chain seq x y z
N MET A 1 16.27 23.08 13.13
CA MET A 1 15.69 23.09 14.49
C MET A 1 14.39 22.32 14.44
N VAL A 2 14.32 21.16 15.12
CA VAL A 2 13.10 20.32 15.14
C VAL A 2 12.07 21.03 16.03
N GLU A 3 10.88 21.28 15.51
CA GLU A 3 9.80 21.88 16.30
C GLU A 3 9.25 20.83 17.28
N SER A 4 9.41 21.10 18.58
CA SER A 4 8.92 20.24 19.65
C SER A 4 7.78 20.91 20.42
N LEU A 5 6.72 20.16 20.73
CA LEU A 5 5.58 20.64 21.53
C LEU A 5 5.37 19.83 22.81
N PRO A 6 5.11 20.49 23.94
CA PRO A 6 4.59 19.82 25.12
C PRO A 6 3.16 19.35 24.86
N VAL A 7 2.87 18.09 25.18
CA VAL A 7 1.59 17.43 24.97
C VAL A 7 1.19 16.73 26.25
N ARG A 8 -0.01 17.04 26.76
CA ARG A 8 -0.55 16.37 27.95
C ARG A 8 -1.65 15.39 27.58
N CYS A 9 -1.51 14.13 27.98
CA CYS A 9 -2.50 13.10 27.67
C CYS A 9 -3.84 13.41 28.37
N PRO A 10 -4.98 13.48 27.65
CA PRO A 10 -6.29 13.70 28.26
C PRO A 10 -6.78 12.49 29.08
N VAL A 11 -6.21 11.30 28.87
CA VAL A 11 -6.61 10.07 29.57
C VAL A 11 -5.88 9.89 30.89
N CYS A 12 -4.54 9.89 30.88
CA CYS A 12 -3.73 9.64 32.08
C CYS A 12 -3.03 10.88 32.64
N ARG A 13 -3.24 12.06 32.02
CA ARG A 13 -2.64 13.36 32.43
C ARG A 13 -1.11 13.44 32.37
N ARG A 14 -0.41 12.42 31.85
CA ARG A 14 1.05 12.41 31.65
C ARG A 14 1.47 13.44 30.60
N ASP A 15 2.55 14.15 30.88
CA ASP A 15 3.18 15.09 29.95
C ASP A 15 4.17 14.38 29.03
N HIS A 16 4.20 14.82 27.78
CA HIS A 16 5.06 14.32 26.72
C HIS A 16 5.70 15.47 25.97
N MET A 17 6.86 15.21 25.39
CA MET A 17 7.47 16.08 24.38
C MET A 17 7.33 15.42 23.02
N TYR A 18 6.53 16.03 22.15
CA TYR A 18 6.33 15.56 20.78
C TYR A 18 7.21 16.35 19.82
N ALA A 19 8.04 15.66 19.04
CA ALA A 19 8.84 16.26 17.97
C ALA A 19 8.24 15.87 16.62
N THR A 20 7.97 16.87 15.76
CA THR A 20 7.41 16.58 14.44
C THR A 20 8.45 15.88 13.54
N PRO A 21 8.12 14.74 12.91
CA PRO A 21 8.99 14.15 11.91
C PRO A 21 9.05 15.03 10.65
N ALA A 22 10.20 15.03 9.99
CA ALA A 22 10.37 15.67 8.69
C ALA A 22 10.29 14.61 7.58
N TYR A 23 9.51 14.89 6.54
CA TYR A 23 9.37 14.03 5.37
C TYR A 23 9.96 14.70 4.11
N PRO A 24 10.50 13.92 3.16
CA PRO A 24 11.13 14.48 1.97
C PRO A 24 10.07 14.97 0.97
N CYS A 25 10.06 16.27 0.66
CA CYS A 25 9.28 16.79 -0.49
C CYS A 25 9.88 16.27 -1.80
N PRO A 26 9.10 16.11 -2.88
CA PRO A 26 9.64 15.78 -4.22
C PRO A 26 10.76 16.72 -4.72
N CYS A 27 10.88 17.95 -4.20
CA CYS A 27 11.99 18.85 -4.50
C CYS A 27 13.28 18.57 -3.69
N GLY A 28 13.28 17.55 -2.82
CA GLY A 28 14.41 17.19 -1.95
C GLY A 28 14.44 17.92 -0.60
N ALA A 29 13.62 18.95 -0.39
CA ALA A 29 13.61 19.69 0.87
C ALA A 29 12.81 18.96 1.97
N PRO A 30 13.30 18.94 3.23
CA PRO A 30 12.55 18.39 4.35
C PRO A 30 11.32 19.26 4.64
N THR A 31 10.17 18.62 4.77
CA THR A 31 8.89 19.27 5.09
C THR A 31 8.35 18.72 6.39
N THR A 32 8.00 19.62 7.31
CA THR A 32 7.37 19.29 8.59
C THR A 32 5.94 19.82 8.61
N THR A 33 5.05 19.09 9.27
CA THR A 33 3.68 19.55 9.51
C THR A 33 3.70 20.71 10.52
N PRO A 34 3.08 21.87 10.23
CA PRO A 34 3.10 23.00 11.14
C PRO A 34 2.22 22.70 12.34
N LEU A 35 2.81 22.42 13.50
CA LEU A 35 2.04 22.08 14.69
C LEU A 35 1.31 23.31 15.25
N LEU A 36 0.08 23.13 15.74
CA LEU A 36 -0.72 24.19 16.37
C LEU A 36 -0.50 24.15 17.89
N ARG A 37 0.37 25.04 18.38
CA ARG A 37 0.69 25.13 19.81
C ARG A 37 -0.53 25.56 20.63
N GLY A 38 -0.69 24.96 21.81
CA GLY A 38 -1.75 25.31 22.77
C GLY A 38 -3.15 24.79 22.43
N ALA A 39 -3.34 24.17 21.25
CA ALA A 39 -4.59 23.50 20.94
C ALA A 39 -4.74 22.18 21.73
N PRO A 40 -5.97 21.82 22.13
CA PRO A 40 -6.20 20.59 22.88
C PRO A 40 -5.88 19.37 22.00
N VAL A 41 -5.14 18.42 22.58
CA VAL A 41 -4.95 17.11 21.97
C VAL A 41 -6.16 16.23 22.23
N THR A 42 -6.61 15.51 21.21
CA THR A 42 -7.77 14.61 21.31
C THR A 42 -7.34 13.15 21.26
N ARG A 43 -8.04 12.30 22.01
CA ARG A 43 -7.85 10.85 21.91
C ARG A 43 -8.48 10.37 20.60
N ILE A 44 -7.73 9.59 19.84
CA ILE A 44 -8.27 8.88 18.68
C ILE A 44 -9.04 7.65 19.20
N THR A 45 -10.34 7.64 18.97
CA THR A 45 -11.23 6.51 19.26
C THR A 45 -11.65 5.76 17.99
N HIS A 46 -11.61 6.44 16.84
CA HIS A 46 -11.96 5.93 15.53
C HIS A 46 -11.04 6.55 14.47
N ARG A 47 -10.74 5.80 13.40
CA ARG A 47 -9.95 6.28 12.26
C ARG A 47 -10.79 6.29 11.00
N THR A 48 -10.74 7.40 10.27
CA THR A 48 -11.25 7.48 8.90
C THR A 48 -10.06 7.83 8.01
N TRP A 49 -10.09 7.36 6.77
CA TRP A 49 -9.05 7.68 5.79
C TRP A 49 -8.82 9.19 5.66
N THR A 50 -9.88 10.00 5.71
CA THR A 50 -9.80 11.45 5.60
C THR A 50 -9.09 12.10 6.81
N ASP A 51 -9.22 11.51 7.99
CA ASP A 51 -8.63 12.05 9.23
C ASP A 51 -7.16 11.65 9.45
N ASP A 52 -6.62 10.78 8.58
CA ASP A 52 -5.26 10.26 8.68
C ASP A 52 -4.23 11.12 7.91
N TRP A 53 -4.69 12.14 7.17
CA TRP A 53 -3.84 12.99 6.33
C TRP A 53 -4.02 14.49 6.61
N VAL A 54 -2.90 15.22 6.59
CA VAL A 54 -2.86 16.69 6.69
C VAL A 54 -2.16 17.29 5.50
N THR A 55 -2.65 18.44 5.04
CA THR A 55 -1.95 19.19 3.98
C THR A 55 -0.83 20.02 4.61
N ALA A 56 0.40 19.86 4.14
CA ALA A 56 1.52 20.72 4.49
C ALA A 56 2.11 21.40 3.26
N ARG A 57 2.58 22.63 3.44
CA ARG A 57 3.24 23.42 2.39
C ARG A 57 4.76 23.29 2.54
N CYS A 58 5.44 22.89 1.47
CA CYS A 58 6.90 22.95 1.42
C CYS A 58 7.37 24.40 1.41
N ARG A 59 8.26 24.78 2.35
CA ARG A 59 8.81 26.15 2.41
C ARG A 59 9.79 26.46 1.28
N ALA A 60 10.37 25.44 0.64
CA ALA A 60 11.34 25.61 -0.44
C ALA A 60 10.66 25.79 -1.81
N CYS A 61 9.76 24.89 -2.21
CA CYS A 61 9.12 24.92 -3.53
C CYS A 61 7.65 25.40 -3.51
N GLY A 62 7.07 25.63 -2.33
CA GLY A 62 5.69 26.09 -2.18
C GLY A 62 4.60 25.04 -2.45
N ARG A 63 4.97 23.81 -2.83
CA ARG A 63 4.03 22.71 -3.09
C ARG A 63 3.20 22.37 -1.84
N HIS A 64 1.93 22.04 -2.05
CA HIS A 64 1.02 21.52 -1.03
C HIS A 64 0.84 20.02 -1.26
N ASP A 65 1.30 19.21 -0.32
CA ASP A 65 1.17 17.75 -0.37
C ASP A 65 0.51 17.23 0.91
N GLN A 66 -0.04 16.02 0.83
CA GLN A 66 -0.62 15.31 1.97
C GLN A 66 0.45 14.51 2.71
N TRP A 67 0.45 14.64 4.03
CA TRP A 67 1.35 13.94 4.94
C TRP A 67 0.57 13.27 6.06
N PRO A 68 1.09 12.20 6.67
CA PRO A 68 0.41 11.54 7.77
C PRO A 68 0.08 12.50 8.91
N GLN A 69 -1.14 12.42 9.44
CA GLN A 69 -1.56 13.17 10.63
C GLN A 69 -0.60 12.84 11.79
N PRO A 70 -0.01 13.85 12.45
CA PRO A 70 0.86 13.64 13.61
C PRO A 70 0.12 12.99 14.78
N GLU A 71 0.64 11.87 15.27
CA GLU A 71 0.07 11.10 16.39
C GLU A 71 1.11 10.79 17.48
N LEU A 72 0.64 10.67 18.73
CA LEU A 72 1.44 10.26 19.89
C LEU A 72 0.81 9.05 20.58
N CYS A 73 1.56 7.96 20.71
CA CYS A 73 1.18 6.80 21.52
C CYS A 73 1.61 7.02 22.97
N CYS A 74 0.65 7.22 23.87
CA CYS A 74 0.93 7.30 25.30
C CYS A 74 1.09 5.88 25.88
N PRO A 75 2.03 5.66 26.82
CA PRO A 75 2.18 4.36 27.50
C PRO A 75 0.94 3.90 28.29
N CYS A 76 -0.09 4.74 28.48
CA CYS A 76 -1.37 4.31 29.04
C CYS A 76 -2.30 3.60 28.03
N GLY A 77 -1.86 3.46 26.77
CA GLY A 77 -2.64 2.86 25.69
C GLY A 77 -3.48 3.85 24.87
N ALA A 78 -3.46 5.14 25.20
CA ALA A 78 -4.14 6.16 24.42
C ALA A 78 -3.30 6.60 23.21
N VAL A 79 -3.92 6.70 22.04
CA VAL A 79 -3.34 7.35 20.85
C VAL A 79 -3.92 8.76 20.75
N LEU A 80 -3.04 9.77 20.69
CA LEU A 80 -3.41 11.18 20.71
C LEU A 80 -3.16 11.80 19.34
N ARG A 81 -4.14 12.55 18.83
CA ARG A 81 -3.99 13.36 17.64
C ARG A 81 -3.32 14.68 18.01
N ILE A 82 -2.18 14.98 17.41
CA ILE A 82 -1.47 16.24 17.62
C ILE A 82 -2.03 17.30 16.66
N PRO A 83 -2.51 18.45 17.16
CA PRO A 83 -3.15 19.45 16.34
C PRO A 83 -2.14 20.11 15.40
N VAL A 84 -2.52 20.23 14.14
CA VAL A 84 -1.76 20.94 13.10
C VAL A 84 -2.46 22.24 12.77
N ARG A 85 -1.69 23.26 12.37
CA ARG A 85 -2.25 24.49 11.81
C ARG A 85 -2.88 24.12 10.47
N PRO A 86 -4.18 24.37 10.27
CA PRO A 86 -4.77 24.18 8.96
C PRO A 86 -4.05 25.12 8.00
N VAL A 87 -3.45 24.55 6.95
CA VAL A 87 -3.03 25.37 5.81
C VAL A 87 -4.32 25.81 5.18
N ALA A 88 -4.59 27.13 5.19
CA ALA A 88 -5.76 27.68 4.53
C ALA A 88 -5.77 27.13 3.10
N ALA A 89 -6.80 26.35 2.76
CA ALA A 89 -7.05 26.00 1.38
C ALA A 89 -7.10 27.32 0.61
N PRO A 90 -6.38 27.48 -0.53
CA PRO A 90 -6.59 28.64 -1.35
C PRO A 90 -8.07 28.69 -1.70
N GLY A 91 -8.73 29.76 -1.24
CA GLY A 91 -10.12 30.02 -1.53
C GLY A 91 -10.31 29.95 -3.03
N ARG A 92 -11.24 29.10 -3.46
CA ARG A 92 -11.63 29.00 -4.86
C ARG A 92 -12.33 30.30 -5.23
N ALA A 93 -11.59 31.23 -5.83
CA ALA A 93 -12.17 32.43 -6.42
C ALA A 93 -13.05 32.04 -7.63
N PRO A 94 -14.22 32.66 -7.81
CA PRO A 94 -15.09 32.38 -8.95
C PRO A 94 -14.66 33.19 -10.19
N GLY A 95 -14.67 32.51 -11.34
CA GLY A 95 -14.94 33.12 -12.65
C GLY A 95 -13.75 33.71 -13.41
N THR A 96 -13.29 32.98 -14.44
CA THR A 96 -12.95 33.59 -15.72
C THR A 96 -13.30 32.63 -16.85
N ALA A 97 -13.94 33.16 -17.88
CA ALA A 97 -14.75 32.49 -18.89
C ALA A 97 -14.15 31.24 -19.54
N SER A 98 -14.93 30.15 -19.53
CA SER A 98 -14.76 29.02 -20.44
C SER A 98 -15.08 29.43 -21.87
N ARG A 99 -14.10 29.30 -22.75
CA ARG A 99 -14.29 29.28 -24.21
C ARG A 99 -14.86 27.89 -24.59
N PRO A 100 -15.82 27.77 -25.54
CA PRO A 100 -16.41 26.47 -25.85
C PRO A 100 -15.35 25.56 -26.49
N VAL A 101 -14.97 24.51 -25.76
CA VAL A 101 -14.22 23.38 -26.32
C VAL A 101 -15.25 22.48 -26.98
N ARG A 102 -15.06 22.27 -28.28
CA ARG A 102 -15.85 21.37 -29.12
C ARG A 102 -15.83 19.95 -28.54
N PRO A 103 -16.90 19.15 -28.73
CA PRO A 103 -16.94 17.79 -28.20
C PRO A 103 -15.84 16.95 -28.85
N SER A 104 -14.82 16.63 -28.07
CA SER A 104 -13.89 15.56 -28.44
C SER A 104 -14.66 14.25 -28.37
N HIS A 105 -14.77 13.64 -29.54
CA HIS A 105 -15.39 12.34 -29.79
C HIS A 105 -15.18 11.36 -28.64
N ILE A 106 -16.27 10.71 -28.24
CA ILE A 106 -16.27 9.49 -27.42
C ILE A 106 -15.27 8.54 -28.06
N LEU A 107 -14.10 8.36 -27.45
CA LEU A 107 -13.22 7.26 -27.81
C LEU A 107 -13.93 6.00 -27.32
N LEU A 108 -14.40 5.21 -28.29
CA LEU A 108 -14.86 3.85 -28.10
C LEU A 108 -13.85 3.05 -27.23
N PRO A 109 -14.31 2.02 -26.51
CA PRO A 109 -13.49 1.23 -25.61
C PRO A 109 -12.18 0.78 -26.27
N ARG A 110 -11.10 0.83 -25.49
CA ARG A 110 -9.76 0.40 -25.91
C ARG A 110 -9.87 -0.94 -26.62
N THR A 111 -9.37 -0.98 -27.86
CA THR A 111 -9.10 -2.19 -28.62
C THR A 111 -8.54 -3.26 -27.68
N ALA A 112 -9.21 -4.42 -27.61
CA ALA A 112 -8.84 -5.54 -26.77
C ALA A 112 -7.32 -5.74 -26.75
N ALA A 113 -6.74 -5.82 -25.55
CA ALA A 113 -5.32 -6.05 -25.38
C ALA A 113 -4.89 -7.26 -26.22
N ALA A 114 -3.78 -7.14 -26.96
CA ALA A 114 -3.27 -8.22 -27.80
C ALA A 114 -3.19 -9.52 -26.98
N PRO A 115 -3.58 -10.68 -27.56
CA PRO A 115 -3.63 -11.94 -26.83
C PRO A 115 -2.27 -12.22 -26.20
N ARG A 116 -2.26 -12.45 -24.88
CA ARG A 116 -1.05 -12.76 -24.14
C ARG A 116 -0.42 -14.02 -24.74
N PRO A 117 0.90 -14.02 -25.03
CA PRO A 117 1.58 -15.22 -25.51
C PRO A 117 1.47 -16.36 -24.49
N GLY A 118 1.68 -17.61 -24.88
CA GLY A 118 1.72 -18.72 -23.92
C GLY A 118 2.79 -18.49 -22.83
N PHE A 119 2.45 -18.78 -21.58
CA PHE A 119 3.39 -18.69 -20.47
C PHE A 119 4.53 -19.72 -20.65
N ARG A 120 5.77 -19.31 -20.36
CA ARG A 120 6.94 -20.19 -20.38
C ARG A 120 7.38 -20.46 -18.94
N PRO A 121 7.11 -21.66 -18.40
CA PRO A 121 7.38 -21.94 -17.00
C PRO A 121 8.88 -22.12 -16.70
N LEU A 122 9.23 -21.89 -15.45
CA LEU A 122 10.57 -22.15 -14.89
C LEU A 122 10.48 -23.32 -13.92
N THR A 123 11.14 -24.44 -14.21
CA THR A 123 11.17 -25.61 -13.32
C THR A 123 11.70 -25.24 -11.94
N ILE A 124 10.98 -25.63 -10.88
CA ILE A 124 11.30 -25.27 -9.50
C ILE A 124 12.12 -26.39 -8.87
N ARG A 125 13.37 -26.09 -8.48
CA ARG A 125 14.25 -27.01 -7.74
C ARG A 125 14.61 -26.47 -6.36
N THR A 126 14.54 -25.16 -6.20
CA THR A 126 14.88 -24.43 -4.98
C THR A 126 13.79 -23.42 -4.63
N ALA A 127 13.81 -22.91 -3.40
CA ALA A 127 12.94 -21.80 -2.98
C ALA A 127 13.15 -20.55 -3.85
N GLN A 128 14.39 -20.29 -4.29
CA GLN A 128 14.70 -19.16 -5.17
C GLN A 128 14.10 -19.35 -6.57
N ASP A 129 14.05 -20.59 -7.08
CA ASP A 129 13.37 -20.88 -8.35
C ASP A 129 11.86 -20.64 -8.24
N ALA A 130 11.25 -20.91 -7.08
CA ALA A 130 9.84 -20.62 -6.85
C ALA A 130 9.56 -19.11 -6.91
N VAL A 131 10.44 -18.30 -6.29
CA VAL A 131 10.38 -16.83 -6.41
C VAL A 131 10.60 -16.38 -7.86
N GLY A 132 11.54 -17.00 -8.57
CA GLY A 132 11.78 -16.74 -9.98
C GLY A 132 10.58 -17.06 -10.88
N ALA A 133 9.91 -18.19 -10.65
CA ALA A 133 8.72 -18.60 -11.37
C ALA A 133 7.56 -17.62 -11.14
N ALA A 134 7.32 -17.23 -9.88
CA ALA A 134 6.34 -16.20 -9.54
C ALA A 134 6.66 -14.85 -10.21
N ALA A 135 7.93 -14.44 -10.24
CA ALA A 135 8.34 -13.19 -10.88
C ALA A 135 8.12 -13.21 -12.40
N LEU A 136 8.43 -14.32 -13.08
CA LEU A 136 8.16 -14.50 -14.51
C LEU A 136 6.66 -14.48 -14.79
N TYR A 137 5.86 -15.10 -13.92
CA TYR A 137 4.41 -15.12 -14.06
C TYR A 137 3.80 -13.73 -13.92
N LEU A 138 4.22 -12.95 -12.93
CA LEU A 138 3.77 -11.56 -12.76
C LEU A 138 4.15 -10.69 -13.97
N LYS A 139 5.36 -10.85 -14.53
CA LYS A 139 5.76 -10.16 -15.77
C LYS A 139 4.88 -10.57 -16.94
N TRP A 140 4.54 -11.86 -17.04
CA TRP A 140 3.63 -12.38 -18.07
C TRP A 140 2.20 -11.84 -17.93
N LEU A 141 1.72 -11.64 -16.71
CA LEU A 141 0.44 -10.96 -16.42
C LEU A 141 0.48 -9.46 -16.77
N GLY A 142 1.66 -8.89 -17.04
CA GLY A 142 1.85 -7.50 -17.45
C GLY A 142 2.35 -6.57 -16.36
N TYR A 143 2.70 -7.08 -15.17
CA TYR A 143 3.31 -6.26 -14.13
C TYR A 143 4.73 -5.86 -14.52
N ARG A 144 5.03 -4.57 -14.33
CA ARG A 144 6.33 -3.97 -14.66
C ARG A 144 7.20 -3.86 -13.42
N GLU A 145 8.52 -3.83 -13.66
CA GLU A 145 9.52 -3.59 -12.60
C GLU A 145 9.42 -4.59 -11.44
N VAL A 146 9.17 -5.88 -11.76
CA VAL A 146 9.15 -6.95 -10.76
C VAL A 146 10.57 -7.13 -10.22
N VAL A 147 10.77 -6.72 -8.96
CA VAL A 147 12.05 -6.76 -8.25
C VAL A 147 11.93 -7.61 -6.99
N GLN A 148 12.99 -8.39 -6.72
CA GLN A 148 13.19 -9.05 -5.44
C GLN A 148 13.92 -8.07 -4.50
N PRO A 149 13.39 -7.75 -3.30
CA PRO A 149 14.08 -6.90 -2.34
C PRO A 149 15.44 -7.48 -1.96
N ALA A 150 16.48 -6.65 -1.87
CA ALA A 150 17.80 -7.09 -1.42
C ALA A 150 17.79 -7.33 0.10
N GLY A 151 18.14 -8.55 0.52
CA GLY A 151 18.22 -8.96 1.93
C GLY A 151 16.96 -9.70 2.44
N ARG A 152 17.10 -10.51 3.49
CA ARG A 152 15.99 -11.28 4.07
C ARG A 152 14.99 -10.30 4.72
N PRO A 153 13.80 -10.07 4.14
CA PRO A 153 12.88 -9.09 4.69
C PRO A 153 12.25 -9.64 5.98
N SER A 154 12.14 -8.81 7.01
CA SER A 154 11.34 -9.12 8.20
C SER A 154 9.86 -9.35 7.85
N SER A 155 9.41 -8.82 6.71
CA SER A 155 8.02 -8.80 6.27
C SER A 155 7.58 -9.97 5.38
N ARG A 156 8.43 -10.98 5.11
CA ARG A 156 8.15 -12.12 4.18
C ARG A 156 7.62 -11.66 2.79
N ILE A 157 7.98 -10.46 2.34
CA ILE A 157 7.63 -9.98 0.99
C ILE A 157 8.79 -10.32 0.05
N ASP A 158 8.54 -11.23 -0.89
CA ASP A 158 9.58 -11.74 -1.79
C ASP A 158 9.67 -10.93 -3.07
N LEU A 159 8.58 -10.32 -3.53
CA LEU A 159 8.52 -9.57 -4.79
C LEU A 159 7.76 -8.26 -4.64
N ARG A 160 8.21 -7.24 -5.36
CA ARG A 160 7.53 -5.95 -5.52
C ARG A 160 7.43 -5.60 -6.99
N ALA A 161 6.33 -5.00 -7.40
CA ALA A 161 6.10 -4.48 -8.73
C ALA A 161 5.32 -3.15 -8.62
N ALA A 162 5.20 -2.42 -9.73
CA ALA A 162 4.37 -1.22 -9.75
C ALA A 162 2.91 -1.58 -9.37
N GLY A 163 2.45 -1.13 -8.20
CA GLY A 163 1.10 -1.38 -7.69
C GLY A 163 0.85 -2.76 -7.07
N LEU A 164 1.90 -3.57 -6.85
CA LEU A 164 1.75 -4.93 -6.32
C LEU A 164 2.92 -5.34 -5.40
N ILE A 165 2.60 -6.11 -4.37
CA ILE A 165 3.56 -6.94 -3.64
C ILE A 165 3.15 -8.41 -3.73
N ALA A 166 4.13 -9.30 -3.72
CA ALA A 166 3.86 -10.73 -3.67
C ALA A 166 4.74 -11.46 -2.66
N GLN A 167 4.16 -12.52 -2.09
CA GLN A 167 4.79 -13.46 -1.18
C GLN A 167 4.76 -14.86 -1.78
N VAL A 168 5.84 -15.62 -1.55
CA VAL A 168 6.03 -16.98 -2.06
C VAL A 168 6.34 -17.90 -0.88
N ASP A 169 5.41 -18.79 -0.56
CA ASP A 169 5.61 -19.86 0.42
C ASP A 169 6.14 -21.12 -0.27
N SER A 170 7.44 -21.35 -0.12
CA SER A 170 8.11 -22.54 -0.63
C SER A 170 8.17 -23.69 0.37
N THR A 171 7.40 -23.63 1.47
CA THR A 171 7.39 -24.71 2.46
C THR A 171 6.56 -25.91 1.98
N THR A 172 6.71 -27.04 2.66
CA THR A 172 5.98 -28.28 2.37
C THR A 172 4.67 -28.41 3.14
N ARG A 173 4.27 -27.38 3.91
CA ARG A 173 3.02 -27.36 4.67
C ARG A 173 2.05 -26.36 4.04
N PRO A 174 0.74 -26.63 4.07
CA PRO A 174 -0.25 -25.67 3.60
C PRO A 174 -0.07 -24.32 4.30
N THR A 175 -0.10 -23.24 3.52
CA THR A 175 0.01 -21.86 4.00
C THR A 175 -1.13 -21.55 4.96
N ALA A 176 -0.80 -21.02 6.13
CA ALA A 176 -1.75 -20.75 7.20
C ALA A 176 -2.50 -19.43 6.99
N LEU A 177 -3.67 -19.31 7.61
CA LEU A 177 -4.49 -18.10 7.63
C LEU A 177 -3.69 -16.83 7.96
N ARG A 178 -2.84 -16.93 8.98
CA ARG A 178 -2.01 -15.80 9.45
C ARG A 178 -1.11 -15.24 8.35
N ASP A 179 -0.54 -16.08 7.49
CA ASP A 179 0.35 -15.63 6.43
C ASP A 179 -0.42 -14.79 5.38
N VAL A 180 -1.65 -15.21 5.04
CA VAL A 180 -2.54 -14.45 4.15
C VAL A 180 -2.90 -13.09 4.75
N GLU A 181 -3.27 -13.05 6.03
CA GLU A 181 -3.61 -11.78 6.70
C GLU A 181 -2.39 -10.85 6.84
N CYS A 182 -1.20 -11.40 7.08
CA CYS A 182 0.03 -10.63 7.10
C CYS A 182 0.35 -10.01 5.73
N LEU A 183 0.19 -10.77 4.65
CA LEU A 183 0.34 -10.23 3.29
C LEU A 183 -0.67 -9.10 3.04
N TRP A 184 -1.93 -9.31 3.38
CA TRP A 184 -2.99 -8.30 3.21
C TRP A 184 -2.67 -7.01 3.98
N LEU A 185 -2.23 -7.09 5.23
CA LEU A 185 -1.81 -5.92 6.02
C LEU A 185 -0.62 -5.19 5.39
N ASN A 186 0.37 -5.92 4.87
CA ASN A 186 1.51 -5.31 4.16
C ASN A 186 1.06 -4.60 2.88
N ALA A 187 0.14 -5.19 2.13
CA ALA A 187 -0.40 -4.64 0.88
C ALA A 187 -1.23 -3.38 1.16
N LEU A 188 -2.11 -3.45 2.16
CA LEU A 188 -2.90 -2.33 2.66
C LEU A 188 -2.01 -1.17 3.13
N SER A 189 -0.98 -1.47 3.93
CA SER A 189 -0.03 -0.48 4.43
C SER A 189 0.75 0.22 3.31
N ALA A 190 1.03 -0.48 2.20
CA ALA A 190 1.70 0.08 1.05
C ALA A 190 0.72 0.64 -0.01
N SER A 191 -0.60 0.55 0.24
CA SER A 191 -1.65 0.96 -0.71
C SER A 191 -1.50 0.32 -2.09
N VAL A 192 -1.21 -0.99 -2.11
CA VAL A 192 -0.99 -1.80 -3.31
C VAL A 192 -1.75 -3.12 -3.19
N SER A 193 -1.89 -3.85 -4.30
CA SER A 193 -2.46 -5.20 -4.28
C SER A 193 -1.46 -6.23 -3.74
N GLY A 194 -1.94 -7.26 -3.04
CA GLY A 194 -1.12 -8.37 -2.57
C GLY A 194 -1.45 -9.66 -3.32
N VAL A 195 -0.45 -10.42 -3.75
CA VAL A 195 -0.62 -11.74 -4.39
C VAL A 195 0.19 -12.79 -3.64
N PHE A 196 -0.40 -13.97 -3.41
CA PHE A 196 0.26 -15.06 -2.69
C PHE A 196 0.49 -16.24 -3.63
N PHE A 197 1.71 -16.77 -3.64
CA PHE A 197 2.05 -18.04 -4.28
C PHE A 197 2.45 -19.08 -3.23
N SER A 198 1.99 -20.33 -3.36
CA SER A 198 2.36 -21.42 -2.44
C SER A 198 2.68 -22.71 -3.19
N LEU A 199 3.70 -23.44 -2.75
CA LEU A 199 4.00 -24.79 -3.27
C LEU A 199 3.07 -25.87 -2.68
N ALA A 200 2.79 -25.80 -1.38
CA ALA A 200 2.00 -26.80 -0.67
C ALA A 200 0.50 -26.45 -0.61
N GLY A 201 0.08 -25.36 -1.26
CA GLY A 201 -1.28 -24.87 -1.23
C GLY A 201 -1.63 -24.16 0.07
N TYR A 202 -2.93 -24.05 0.33
CA TYR A 202 -3.47 -23.21 1.41
C TYR A 202 -4.35 -24.04 2.34
N ALA A 203 -4.32 -23.72 3.62
CA ALA A 203 -5.32 -24.23 4.55
C ALA A 203 -6.73 -23.74 4.13
N PRO A 204 -7.81 -24.50 4.39
CA PRO A 204 -9.16 -24.14 3.94
C PRO A 204 -9.63 -22.77 4.46
N ASP A 205 -9.32 -22.46 5.70
CA ASP A 205 -9.60 -21.17 6.34
C ASP A 205 -8.82 -20.02 5.70
N ALA A 206 -7.57 -20.25 5.31
CA ALA A 206 -6.75 -19.29 4.60
C ALA A 206 -7.34 -18.96 3.21
N ARG A 207 -7.82 -19.97 2.48
CA ARG A 207 -8.48 -19.78 1.17
C ARG A 207 -9.78 -18.98 1.31
N GLN A 208 -10.64 -19.37 2.25
CA GLN A 208 -11.89 -18.64 2.52
C GLN A 208 -11.62 -17.19 2.94
N ARG A 209 -10.59 -16.94 3.74
CA ARG A 209 -10.22 -15.58 4.14
C ARG A 209 -9.71 -14.75 2.97
N ALA A 210 -8.88 -15.33 2.11
CA ALA A 210 -8.34 -14.64 0.94
C ALA A 210 -9.44 -14.13 0.01
N ASP A 211 -10.53 -14.87 -0.15
CA ASP A 211 -11.70 -14.43 -0.93
C ASP A 211 -12.32 -13.17 -0.34
N GLY A 212 -12.55 -13.13 0.97
CA GLY A 212 -13.07 -11.95 1.65
C GLY A 212 -12.12 -10.74 1.66
N LEU A 213 -10.82 -10.98 1.51
CA LEU A 213 -9.78 -9.94 1.45
C LEU A 213 -9.37 -9.56 0.02
N VAL A 214 -9.94 -10.22 -0.99
CA VAL A 214 -9.60 -10.07 -2.41
C VAL A 214 -8.09 -10.25 -2.64
N ILE A 215 -7.50 -11.28 -2.03
CA ILE A 215 -6.11 -11.66 -2.24
C ILE A 215 -6.07 -12.80 -3.27
N PRO A 216 -5.49 -12.58 -4.46
CA PRO A 216 -5.22 -13.64 -5.42
C PRO A 216 -4.28 -14.70 -4.85
N LEU A 217 -4.72 -15.95 -4.88
CA LEU A 217 -3.95 -17.11 -4.45
C LEU A 217 -3.57 -17.98 -5.65
N PHE A 218 -2.31 -18.37 -5.70
CA PHE A 218 -1.77 -19.26 -6.73
C PHE A 218 -1.06 -20.44 -6.09
N VAL A 219 -1.29 -21.63 -6.64
CA VAL A 219 -0.48 -22.81 -6.32
C VAL A 219 0.52 -23.05 -7.44
N MET A 220 1.78 -23.31 -7.08
CA MET A 220 2.82 -23.67 -8.02
C MET A 220 3.25 -25.11 -7.77
N ASP A 221 3.35 -25.90 -8.84
CA ASP A 221 3.98 -27.20 -8.78
C ASP A 221 5.47 -27.11 -9.17
N LEU A 222 6.18 -28.25 -9.13
CA LEU A 222 7.59 -28.30 -9.51
C LEU A 222 7.84 -28.05 -11.01
N THR A 223 6.78 -28.05 -11.84
CA THR A 223 6.87 -27.66 -13.25
C THR A 223 6.97 -26.15 -13.41
N GLY A 224 6.51 -25.38 -12.41
CA GLY A 224 6.68 -23.93 -12.32
C GLY A 224 5.59 -23.12 -12.99
N THR A 225 4.42 -23.71 -13.23
CA THR A 225 3.25 -22.98 -13.73
C THR A 225 2.31 -22.64 -12.58
N PRO A 226 2.14 -21.35 -12.22
CA PRO A 226 1.16 -20.97 -11.21
C PRO A 226 -0.28 -21.21 -11.69
N GLN A 227 -1.06 -21.88 -10.86
CA GLN A 227 -2.48 -22.17 -11.06
C GLN A 227 -3.31 -21.29 -10.13
N PRO A 228 -4.29 -20.51 -10.64
CA PRO A 228 -5.19 -19.75 -9.77
C PRO A 228 -6.03 -20.73 -8.95
N VAL A 229 -6.20 -20.44 -7.66
CA VAL A 229 -7.02 -21.28 -6.77
C VAL A 229 -8.18 -20.53 -6.14
N ASN A 230 -8.43 -19.28 -6.51
CA ASN A 230 -9.60 -18.56 -6.04
C ASN A 230 -10.08 -17.51 -7.04
N GLY A 231 -11.30 -16.98 -6.82
CA GLY A 231 -11.94 -16.02 -7.73
C GLY A 231 -11.05 -14.81 -8.04
N PRO A 232 -10.47 -14.12 -7.03
CA PRO A 232 -9.54 -13.02 -7.28
C PRO A 232 -8.33 -13.40 -8.15
N ALA A 233 -7.82 -14.63 -8.05
CA ALA A 233 -6.75 -15.10 -8.93
C ALA A 233 -7.24 -15.40 -10.35
N GLU A 234 -8.42 -15.98 -10.51
CA GLU A 234 -9.04 -16.19 -11.83
C GLU A 234 -9.30 -14.87 -12.55
N GLU A 235 -9.82 -13.86 -11.85
CA GLU A 235 -10.01 -12.51 -12.35
C GLU A 235 -8.68 -11.87 -12.78
N LEU A 236 -7.63 -12.06 -11.99
CA LEU A 236 -6.30 -11.54 -12.30
C LEU A 236 -5.69 -12.20 -13.55
N VAL A 237 -5.91 -13.50 -13.74
CA VAL A 237 -5.42 -14.24 -14.90
C VAL A 237 -6.23 -13.95 -16.15
N SER A 238 -7.52 -13.66 -16.01
CA SER A 238 -8.42 -13.45 -17.14
C SER A 238 -7.89 -12.33 -18.06
N PRO A 239 -7.71 -12.59 -19.37
CA PRO A 239 -7.41 -11.55 -20.34
C PRO A 239 -8.62 -10.62 -20.38
N GLY A 240 -8.52 -9.50 -19.65
CA GLY A 240 -9.65 -8.59 -19.43
C GLY A 240 -10.38 -8.22 -20.73
N ALA A 241 -11.69 -8.09 -20.59
CA ALA A 241 -12.60 -7.42 -21.53
C ALA A 241 -12.11 -6.02 -21.92
#